data_AF-A0A944WJA1-F1
#
_entry.id   AF-A0A944WJA1-F1
#
_cell.length_a   1.000
_cell.length_b   1.000
_cell.length_c   1.000
_cell.angle_alpha   90.00
_cell.angle_beta   90.00
_cell.angle_gamma   90.00
#
_symmetry.space_group_name_H-M   'P 1'
#
loop_
_entity.id
_entity.type
_entity.pdbx_description
1 polymer ?
#
loop_
_entity_poly.entity_id
_entity_poly.type
_entity_poly.pdbx_seq_one_letter_code
_entity_poly.pdbx_strand_id
1 'polypeptide(L)'
;MKQQSADKLGTLLGFIGGTTFILSGILWPAEFSNIALWLESAGHAESINKYIIQILRFFDLKSLFIVFGGTISVTFVAFPYKKTLRSFGSIPKVFAADVAESATQEIYDKSKIIAEKRYSGKRITNDDISSLENPFMRRWIEGLIVREQVEEESL
;
A
#
# COMPACT_ATOMS: atom_id res chain seq x y z
N MET A 1 -4.70 7.38 22.32
CA MET A 1 -5.24 8.65 21.78
C MET A 1 -6.66 8.45 21.27
N LYS A 2 -7.60 9.33 21.66
CA LYS A 2 -8.96 9.37 21.07
C LYS A 2 -8.86 9.72 19.58
N GLN A 3 -9.70 9.15 18.72
CA GLN A 3 -9.65 9.32 17.27
C GLN A 3 -9.58 10.80 16.85
N GLN A 4 -10.42 11.64 17.46
CA GLN A 4 -10.45 13.10 17.24
C GLN A 4 -9.12 13.81 17.53
N SER A 5 -8.35 13.36 18.53
CA SER A 5 -7.03 13.94 18.84
C SER A 5 -5.97 13.57 17.80
N ALA A 6 -6.05 12.37 17.22
CA ALA A 6 -5.15 11.94 16.16
C ALA A 6 -5.43 12.66 14.85
N ASP A 7 -6.71 12.91 14.55
CA ASP A 7 -7.09 13.60 13.32
C ASP A 7 -6.68 15.08 13.36
N LYS A 8 -6.88 15.78 14.49
CA LYS A 8 -6.36 17.16 14.68
C LYS A 8 -4.84 17.24 14.51
N LEU A 9 -4.11 16.27 15.06
CA LEU A 9 -2.66 16.18 14.94
C LEU A 9 -2.24 15.93 13.48
N GLY A 10 -2.95 15.06 12.77
CA GLY A 10 -2.70 14.82 11.34
C GLY A 10 -2.93 16.05 10.48
N THR A 11 -4.02 16.77 10.70
CA THR A 11 -4.30 18.03 9.98
C THR A 11 -3.21 19.07 10.25
N LEU A 12 -2.77 19.22 11.51
CA LEU A 12 -1.70 20.15 11.86
C LEU A 12 -0.37 19.78 11.21
N LEU A 13 0.01 18.50 11.25
CA LEU A 13 1.22 18.00 10.59
C LEU A 13 1.15 18.17 9.07
N GLY A 14 0.00 17.88 8.46
CA GLY A 14 -0.26 18.08 7.04
C GLY A 14 -0.08 19.52 6.63
N PHE A 15 -0.71 20.45 7.37
CA PHE A 15 -0.63 21.87 7.10
C PHE A 15 0.80 22.41 7.26
N ILE A 16 1.45 22.15 8.41
CA ILE A 16 2.82 22.63 8.67
C ILE A 16 3.81 22.02 7.66
N GLY A 17 3.76 20.70 7.45
CA GLY A 17 4.64 20.02 6.51
C GLY A 17 4.43 20.51 5.08
N GLY A 18 3.18 20.67 4.68
CA GLY A 18 2.78 21.22 3.39
C GLY A 18 3.31 22.63 3.13
N THR A 19 3.03 23.55 4.05
CA THR A 19 3.51 24.93 3.98
C THR A 19 5.04 24.97 3.96
N THR A 20 5.71 24.14 4.76
CA THR A 20 7.18 24.06 4.78
C THR A 20 7.73 23.59 3.44
N PHE A 21 7.16 22.55 2.84
CA PHE A 21 7.58 22.07 1.52
C PHE A 21 7.35 23.11 0.41
N ILE A 22 6.19 23.77 0.40
CA ILE A 22 5.88 24.82 -0.57
C ILE A 22 6.85 25.99 -0.42
N LEU A 23 7.08 26.47 0.80
CA LEU A 23 8.02 27.57 1.07
C LEU A 23 9.46 27.18 0.69
N SER A 24 9.90 25.97 1.02
CA SER A 24 11.21 25.46 0.59
C SER A 24 11.33 25.41 -0.93
N GLY A 25 10.27 25.03 -1.64
CA GLY A 25 10.21 25.08 -3.10
C GLY A 25 10.31 26.51 -3.63
N ILE A 26 9.55 27.46 -3.06
CA ILE A 26 9.59 28.87 -3.48
C ILE A 26 10.98 29.49 -3.25
N LEU A 27 11.59 29.20 -2.10
CA LEU A 27 12.88 29.76 -1.69
C LEU A 27 14.08 29.06 -2.33
N TRP A 28 13.89 27.90 -2.97
CA TRP A 28 14.97 27.18 -3.63
C TRP A 28 15.64 28.05 -4.71
N PRO A 29 16.97 28.04 -4.86
CA PRO A 29 17.62 28.81 -5.93
C PRO A 29 17.20 28.31 -7.32
N ALA A 30 16.90 29.21 -8.25
CA ALA A 30 16.46 28.84 -9.60
C ALA A 30 17.54 28.10 -10.39
N GLU A 31 18.80 28.49 -10.20
CA GLU A 31 19.97 27.96 -10.89
C GLU A 31 20.23 26.48 -10.60
N PHE A 32 19.85 26.00 -9.41
CA PHE A 32 19.99 24.61 -8.99
C PHE A 32 18.68 23.83 -9.07
N SER A 33 17.63 24.43 -9.63
CA SER A 33 16.30 23.80 -9.62
C SER A 33 16.14 22.78 -10.75
N ASN A 34 16.54 23.16 -11.95
CA ASN A 34 16.43 22.32 -13.13
C ASN A 34 17.78 21.67 -13.42
N ILE A 35 17.83 20.34 -13.31
CA ILE A 35 19.07 19.58 -13.44
C ILE A 35 19.68 19.74 -14.84
N ALA A 36 18.86 19.82 -15.88
CA ALA A 36 19.37 20.02 -17.24
C ALA A 36 19.96 21.41 -17.44
N LEU A 37 19.31 22.47 -16.92
CA LEU A 37 19.86 23.83 -17.01
C LEU A 37 21.18 23.96 -16.23
N TRP A 38 21.28 23.29 -15.09
CA TRP A 38 22.52 23.24 -14.31
C TRP A 38 23.64 22.54 -15.08
N LEU A 39 23.36 21.38 -15.71
CA LEU A 39 24.33 20.65 -16.53
C LEU A 39 24.77 21.43 -17.79
N GLU A 40 23.84 22.16 -18.41
CA GLU A 40 24.12 23.07 -19.53
C GLU A 40 25.03 24.22 -19.08
N SER A 41 24.73 24.86 -17.95
CA SER A 41 25.55 25.93 -17.38
C SER A 41 26.95 25.47 -16.94
N ALA A 42 27.09 24.20 -16.54
CA ALA A 42 28.37 23.63 -16.11
C ALA A 42 29.22 23.10 -17.29
N GLY A 43 28.72 23.18 -18.53
CA GLY A 43 29.43 22.68 -19.72
C GLY A 43 29.47 21.15 -19.83
N HIS A 44 28.71 20.43 -19.00
CA HIS A 44 28.65 18.97 -19.00
C HIS A 44 27.54 18.41 -19.90
N ALA A 45 26.62 19.24 -20.39
CA ALA A 45 25.51 18.78 -21.21
C ALA A 45 25.95 18.21 -22.57
N GLU A 46 27.03 18.73 -23.16
CA GLU A 46 27.53 18.27 -24.48
C GLU A 46 28.11 16.86 -24.46
N SER A 47 28.60 16.40 -23.29
CA SER A 47 29.12 15.04 -23.12
C SER A 47 28.03 14.00 -22.80
N ILE A 48 26.80 14.45 -22.55
CA ILE A 48 25.66 13.61 -22.19
C ILE A 48 24.76 13.41 -23.40
N ASN A 49 24.14 12.23 -23.51
CA ASN A 49 23.20 11.94 -24.59
C ASN A 49 22.05 12.98 -24.62
N LYS A 50 21.78 13.54 -25.80
CA LYS A 50 20.72 14.52 -26.06
C LYS A 50 19.36 14.13 -25.49
N TYR A 51 18.96 12.86 -25.60
CA TYR A 51 17.67 12.39 -25.08
C TYR A 51 17.62 12.40 -23.55
N ILE A 52 18.74 12.14 -22.88
CA ILE A 52 18.84 12.18 -21.43
C ILE A 52 18.68 13.63 -20.94
N ILE A 53 19.34 14.59 -21.59
CA ILE A 53 19.19 16.02 -21.27
C ILE A 53 17.73 16.47 -21.45
N GLN A 54 17.05 16.02 -22.49
CA GLN A 54 15.63 16.33 -22.70
C GLN A 54 14.73 15.80 -21.57
N ILE A 55 14.98 14.59 -21.06
CA ILE A 55 14.25 14.03 -19.92
C ILE A 55 14.56 14.82 -18.64
N LEU A 56 15.84 15.16 -18.41
CA LEU A 56 16.27 15.91 -17.23
C LEU A 56 15.70 17.33 -17.16
N ARG A 57 15.30 17.93 -18.29
CA ARG A 57 14.58 19.22 -18.30
C ARG A 57 13.24 19.17 -17.59
N PHE A 58 12.60 18.00 -17.52
CA PHE A 58 11.37 17.81 -16.74
C PHE A 58 11.63 17.63 -15.25
N PHE A 59 12.89 17.40 -14.85
CA PHE A 59 13.25 17.25 -13.45
C PHE A 59 13.58 18.62 -12.84
N ASP A 60 12.55 19.27 -12.33
CA ASP A 60 12.62 20.56 -11.67
C ASP A 60 12.28 20.45 -10.17
N LEU A 61 13.28 20.69 -9.31
CA LEU A 61 13.18 20.53 -7.86
C LEU A 61 12.15 21.47 -7.23
N LYS A 62 12.05 22.73 -7.70
CA LYS A 62 11.01 23.68 -7.28
C LYS A 62 9.62 23.12 -7.48
N SER A 63 9.34 22.71 -8.72
CA SER A 63 8.05 22.14 -9.10
C SER A 63 7.75 20.88 -8.29
N LEU A 64 8.75 20.03 -8.06
CA LEU A 64 8.61 18.84 -7.22
C LEU A 64 8.20 19.20 -5.79
N PHE A 65 8.92 20.11 -5.13
CA PHE A 65 8.61 20.48 -3.73
C PHE A 65 7.23 21.12 -3.57
N ILE A 66 6.82 21.98 -4.52
CA ILE A 66 5.51 22.64 -4.47
C ILE A 66 4.38 21.64 -4.69
N VAL A 67 4.49 20.77 -5.70
CA VAL A 67 3.46 19.78 -6.02
C VAL A 67 3.37 18.71 -4.94
N PHE A 68 4.49 18.13 -4.52
CA PHE A 68 4.50 17.16 -3.41
C PHE A 68 4.03 17.79 -2.10
N GLY A 69 4.53 18.98 -1.76
CA GLY A 69 4.10 19.70 -0.55
C GLY A 69 2.61 19.96 -0.53
N GLY A 70 2.07 20.50 -1.64
CA GLY A 70 0.64 20.80 -1.77
C GLY A 70 -0.22 19.54 -1.69
N THR A 71 0.12 18.50 -2.44
CA THR A 71 -0.65 17.24 -2.46
C THR A 71 -0.64 16.53 -1.11
N ILE A 72 0.52 16.44 -0.44
CA ILE A 72 0.63 15.85 0.90
C ILE A 72 -0.18 16.67 1.90
N SER A 73 -0.06 18.01 1.87
CA SER A 73 -0.81 18.91 2.75
C SER A 73 -2.31 18.68 2.65
N VAL A 74 -2.84 18.77 1.43
CA VAL A 74 -4.28 18.61 1.16
C VAL A 74 -4.74 17.22 1.58
N THR A 75 -3.93 16.17 1.36
CA THR A 75 -4.27 14.81 1.75
C THR A 75 -4.43 14.66 3.27
N PHE A 76 -3.51 15.21 4.06
CA PHE A 76 -3.58 15.14 5.53
C PHE A 76 -4.63 16.08 6.14
N VAL A 77 -5.04 17.13 5.42
CA VAL A 77 -6.15 18.01 5.79
C VAL A 77 -7.51 17.37 5.46
N ALA A 78 -7.63 16.76 4.27
CA ALA A 78 -8.89 16.22 3.77
C ALA A 78 -9.25 14.85 4.37
N PHE A 79 -8.27 14.04 4.76
CA PHE A 79 -8.50 12.67 5.21
C PHE A 79 -8.04 12.42 6.67
N PRO A 80 -8.73 11.53 7.41
CA PRO A 80 -8.34 11.17 8.77
C PRO A 80 -6.92 10.59 8.84
N TYR A 81 -6.13 11.05 9.81
CA TYR A 81 -4.69 10.77 9.92
C TYR A 81 -4.33 9.30 9.80
N LYS A 82 -5.04 8.44 10.56
CA LYS A 82 -4.78 6.99 10.57
C LYS A 82 -5.09 6.33 9.23
N LYS A 83 -6.09 6.82 8.51
CA LYS A 83 -6.45 6.28 7.19
C LYS A 83 -5.40 6.70 6.16
N THR A 84 -4.95 7.95 6.21
CA THR A 84 -3.87 8.47 5.35
C THR A 84 -2.56 7.72 5.55
N LEU A 85 -2.14 7.45 6.79
CA LEU A 85 -0.94 6.64 7.02
C LEU A 85 -1.09 5.20 6.51
N ARG A 86 -2.27 4.62 6.70
CA ARG A 86 -2.55 3.24 6.24
C ARG A 86 -2.57 3.13 4.72
N SER A 87 -2.96 4.17 3.98
CA SER A 87 -2.98 4.13 2.52
C SER A 87 -1.57 4.03 1.94
N PHE A 88 -0.57 4.69 2.55
CA PHE A 88 0.83 4.53 2.13
C PHE A 88 1.31 3.09 2.26
N GLY A 89 0.91 2.39 3.33
CA GLY A 89 1.20 0.95 3.51
C GLY A 89 0.48 0.02 2.53
N SER A 90 -0.50 0.51 1.78
CA SER A 90 -1.20 -0.27 0.75
C SER A 90 -0.57 -0.16 -0.63
N ILE A 91 0.30 0.82 -0.88
CA ILE A 91 1.02 0.98 -2.15
C ILE A 91 1.75 -0.29 -2.59
N PRO A 92 2.58 -0.95 -1.74
CA PRO A 92 3.29 -2.16 -2.16
C PRO A 92 2.35 -3.31 -2.55
N LYS A 93 1.09 -3.31 -2.08
CA LYS A 93 0.12 -4.34 -2.44
C LYS A 93 -0.28 -4.29 -3.91
N VAL A 94 -0.19 -3.12 -4.56
CA VAL A 94 -0.46 -2.97 -5.99
C VAL A 94 0.56 -3.75 -6.82
N PHE A 95 1.81 -3.83 -6.33
CA PHE A 95 2.88 -4.58 -6.98
C PHE A 95 2.93 -6.06 -6.56
N ALA A 96 2.10 -6.47 -5.60
CA ALA A 96 2.00 -7.85 -5.12
C ALA A 96 0.83 -8.61 -5.76
N ALA A 97 0.39 -8.22 -6.96
CA ALA A 97 -0.75 -8.82 -7.65
C ALA A 97 -0.58 -10.34 -7.86
N ASP A 98 0.62 -10.78 -8.25
CA ASP A 98 0.92 -12.21 -8.47
C ASP A 98 0.76 -13.04 -7.19
N VAL A 99 1.09 -12.46 -6.04
CA VAL A 99 0.90 -13.09 -4.72
C VAL A 99 -0.58 -13.24 -4.41
N ALA A 100 -1.39 -12.25 -4.78
CA ALA A 100 -2.84 -12.31 -4.58
C ALA A 100 -3.51 -13.36 -5.49
N GLU A 101 -3.03 -13.52 -6.73
CA GLU A 101 -3.52 -14.55 -7.66
C GLU A 101 -3.15 -15.95 -7.15
N SER A 102 -1.88 -16.16 -6.76
CA SER A 102 -1.42 -17.43 -6.18
C SER A 102 -2.19 -17.80 -4.90
N ALA A 103 -2.42 -16.83 -4.01
CA ALA A 103 -3.21 -17.05 -2.80
C ALA A 103 -4.68 -17.39 -3.11
N THR A 104 -5.25 -16.83 -4.19
CA THR A 104 -6.63 -17.15 -4.62
C THR A 104 -6.71 -18.57 -5.17
N GLN A 105 -5.73 -18.98 -5.98
CA GLN A 105 -5.65 -20.33 -6.52
C GLN A 105 -5.49 -21.37 -5.40
N GLU A 106 -4.64 -21.09 -4.41
CA GLU A 106 -4.47 -21.96 -3.24
C GLU A 106 -5.80 -22.17 -2.48
N ILE A 107 -6.54 -21.08 -2.22
CA ILE A 107 -7.86 -21.15 -1.58
C ILE A 107 -8.81 -22.02 -2.40
N TYR A 108 -8.84 -21.87 -3.72
CA TYR A 108 -9.70 -22.65 -4.60
C TYR A 108 -9.35 -24.15 -4.54
N ASP A 109 -8.07 -24.50 -4.70
CA ASP A 109 -7.62 -25.89 -4.73
C ASP A 109 -7.89 -26.59 -3.39
N LYS A 110 -7.61 -25.89 -2.28
CA LYS A 110 -7.91 -26.41 -0.93
C LYS A 110 -9.41 -26.54 -0.68
N SER A 111 -10.22 -25.59 -1.16
CA SER A 111 -11.68 -25.64 -1.01
C SER A 111 -12.27 -26.82 -1.77
N LYS A 112 -11.74 -27.10 -2.97
CA LYS A 112 -12.13 -28.26 -3.78
C LYS A 112 -11.84 -29.57 -3.06
N ILE A 113 -10.65 -29.75 -2.50
CA ILE A 113 -10.27 -30.98 -1.76
C ILE A 113 -11.21 -31.22 -0.57
N ILE A 114 -11.53 -30.17 0.19
CA ILE A 114 -12.46 -30.27 1.32
C ILE A 114 -13.87 -30.62 0.84
N ALA A 115 -14.34 -29.99 -0.23
CA ALA A 115 -15.66 -30.28 -0.80
C ALA A 115 -15.76 -31.73 -1.33
N GLU A 116 -14.73 -32.25 -1.98
CA GLU A 116 -14.67 -33.64 -2.45
C GLU A 116 -14.67 -34.65 -1.30
N LYS A 117 -13.91 -34.38 -0.23
CA LYS A 117 -13.96 -35.19 1.00
C LYS A 117 -15.37 -35.19 1.58
N ARG A 118 -16.02 -34.04 1.62
CA ARG A 118 -17.38 -33.93 2.12
C ARG A 118 -18.38 -34.70 1.26
N TYR A 119 -18.31 -34.53 -0.06
CA TYR A 119 -19.17 -35.24 -1.01
C TYR A 119 -19.01 -36.76 -0.92
N SER A 120 -17.78 -37.24 -0.70
CA SER A 120 -17.49 -38.67 -0.50
C SER A 120 -17.82 -39.20 0.91
N GLY A 121 -18.45 -38.40 1.76
CA GLY A 121 -18.81 -38.78 3.14
C GLY A 121 -17.60 -38.96 4.07
N LYS A 122 -16.42 -38.50 3.67
CA LYS A 122 -15.20 -38.57 4.49
C LYS A 122 -15.15 -37.39 5.46
N ARG A 123 -14.74 -37.68 6.69
CA ARG A 123 -14.54 -36.66 7.71
C ARG A 123 -13.31 -35.80 7.40
N ILE A 124 -13.44 -34.50 7.60
CA ILE A 124 -12.33 -33.55 7.51
C ILE A 124 -11.42 -33.78 8.73
N THR A 125 -10.12 -34.00 8.51
CA THR A 125 -9.17 -34.30 9.58
C THR A 125 -8.43 -33.06 10.07
N ASN A 126 -7.76 -33.15 11.21
CA ASN A 126 -6.90 -32.07 11.71
C ASN A 126 -5.72 -31.79 10.76
N ASP A 127 -5.26 -32.81 10.02
CA ASP A 127 -4.20 -32.65 9.01
C ASP A 127 -4.69 -31.82 7.81
N ASP A 128 -5.96 -31.96 7.44
CA ASP A 128 -6.56 -31.13 6.39
C ASP A 128 -6.61 -29.66 6.79
N ILE A 129 -7.00 -29.40 8.04
CA ILE A 129 -7.09 -28.04 8.62
C ILE A 129 -5.69 -27.42 8.76
N SER A 130 -4.70 -28.18 9.22
CA SER A 130 -3.33 -27.69 9.38
C SER A 130 -2.66 -27.38 8.04
N SER A 131 -3.06 -28.06 6.97
CA SER A 131 -2.58 -27.83 5.60
C SER A 131 -3.14 -26.57 4.92
N LEU A 132 -4.07 -25.85 5.55
CA LEU A 132 -4.62 -24.59 5.04
C LEU A 132 -3.70 -23.44 5.43
N GLU A 133 -2.99 -22.83 4.49
CA GLU A 133 -2.07 -21.72 4.79
C GLU A 133 -2.85 -20.43 5.08
N ASN A 134 -3.97 -20.22 4.39
CA ASN A 134 -4.83 -19.06 4.61
C ASN A 134 -5.51 -19.09 6.00
N PRO A 135 -5.20 -18.14 6.91
CA PRO A 135 -5.73 -18.16 8.28
C PRO A 135 -7.24 -17.89 8.36
N PHE A 136 -7.81 -17.16 7.40
CA PHE A 136 -9.25 -16.93 7.34
C PHE A 136 -9.97 -18.22 6.96
N MET A 137 -9.52 -18.89 5.90
CA MET A 137 -10.09 -20.16 5.45
C MET A 137 -10.02 -21.21 6.57
N ARG A 138 -8.87 -21.33 7.25
CA ARG A 138 -8.70 -22.24 8.38
C ARG A 138 -9.76 -22.03 9.47
N ARG A 139 -9.92 -20.79 9.94
CA ARG A 139 -10.92 -20.45 10.98
C ARG A 139 -12.35 -20.75 10.54
N TRP A 140 -12.67 -20.52 9.26
CA TRP A 140 -13.99 -20.83 8.71
C TRP A 140 -14.28 -22.33 8.72
N ILE A 141 -13.32 -23.14 8.26
CA ILE A 141 -13.45 -24.60 8.24
C ILE A 141 -13.51 -25.17 9.67
N GLU A 142 -12.67 -24.69 10.59
CA GLU A 142 -12.74 -25.05 12.02
C GLU A 142 -14.12 -24.75 12.61
N GLY A 143 -14.68 -23.57 12.32
CA GLY A 143 -16.03 -23.19 12.78
C GLY A 143 -17.16 -24.04 12.20
N LEU A 144 -17.00 -24.57 10.98
CA LEU A 144 -17.97 -25.48 10.37
C LEU A 144 -17.93 -26.88 11.01
N ILE A 145 -16.74 -27.39 11.30
CA ILE A 145 -16.56 -28.74 11.89
C ILE A 145 -17.03 -28.79 13.34
N VAL A 146 -16.81 -27.74 14.14
CA VAL A 146 -17.24 -27.69 15.55
C VAL A 146 -18.77 -27.80 15.70
N ARG A 147 -19.54 -27.31 14.72
CA ARG A 147 -21.01 -27.47 14.73
C ARG A 147 -21.47 -28.89 14.39
N GLU A 148 -20.62 -29.68 13.77
CA GLU A 148 -20.98 -30.99 13.23
C GLU A 148 -20.66 -32.15 14.20
N GLN A 149 -19.89 -31.89 15.26
CA GLN A 149 -19.52 -32.89 16.27
C GLN A 149 -20.47 -32.99 17.47
N VAL A 150 -21.61 -32.28 17.44
CA VAL A 150 -22.66 -32.48 18.43
C VAL A 150 -23.69 -33.41 17.80
N GLU A 151 -23.48 -34.71 17.92
CA GLU A 151 -24.53 -35.70 17.74
C GLU A 151 -25.63 -35.45 18.79
N GLU A 152 -26.88 -35.53 18.35
CA GLU A 152 -28.14 -35.30 19.10
C GLU A 152 -28.35 -36.21 20.34
N GLU A 153 -27.35 -36.97 20.81
CA GLU A 153 -27.47 -37.85 21.98
C GLU A 153 -27.02 -37.22 23.31
N SER A 154 -26.89 -35.89 23.39
CA SER A 154 -26.49 -35.21 24.63
C SER A 154 -27.45 -34.09 25.09
N LEU A 155 -28.75 -34.41 25.13
CA LEU A 155 -29.75 -33.72 25.97
C LEU A 155 -30.64 -34.72 26.70
#